data_AF-A0A2S6HGZ6-F1
#
_entry.id   AF-A0A2S6HGZ6-F1
#
_cell.length_a   1.000
_cell.length_b   1.000
_cell.length_c   1.000
_cell.angle_alpha   90.00
_cell.angle_beta   90.00
_cell.angle_gamma   90.00
#
_symmetry.space_group_name_H-M   'P 1'
#
loop_
_entity.id
_entity.type
_entity.pdbx_description
1 polymer ?
#
loop_
_entity_poly.entity_id
_entity_poly.type
_entity_poly.pdbx_seq_one_letter_code
_entity_poly.pdbx_strand_id
1 'polypeptide(L)' 'MTADIEFTSETLDILKKERQTHPIPLVRRRLEALWLKSRGLPNNKIALLVGIYEGTLRDYFQLYQQSGVWGLKNLYFCFG' A
#
# COMPACT_ATOMS: atom_id res chain seq x y z
N MET A 1 11.82 10.79 -7.78
CA MET A 1 11.31 9.84 -8.79
C MET A 1 10.01 9.27 -8.26
N THR A 2 8.89 9.71 -8.82
CA THR A 2 7.56 9.21 -8.46
C THR A 2 7.45 7.83 -9.07
N ALA A 3 7.42 6.78 -8.25
CA ALA A 3 7.13 5.44 -8.76
C ALA A 3 5.75 5.48 -9.42
N ASP A 4 5.72 5.34 -10.74
CA ASP A 4 4.50 5.13 -11.49
C ASP A 4 4.08 3.69 -11.24
N ILE A 5 2.95 3.52 -10.55
CA ILE A 5 2.44 2.22 -10.14
C ILE A 5 1.15 2.02 -10.90
N GLU A 6 1.13 1.00 -11.76
CA GLU A 6 -0.09 0.65 -12.49
C GLU A 6 -1.04 -0.10 -11.55
N PHE A 7 -2.27 0.43 -11.46
CA PHE A 7 -3.34 -0.18 -10.69
C PHE A 7 -4.40 -0.71 -11.65
N THR A 8 -4.59 -2.03 -11.67
CA THR A 8 -5.70 -2.64 -12.39
C THR A 8 -7.02 -2.43 -11.63
N SER A 9 -8.14 -2.45 -12.34
CA SER A 9 -9.48 -2.33 -11.75
C SER A 9 -9.75 -3.40 -10.69
N GLU A 10 -9.32 -4.65 -10.92
CA GLU A 10 -9.40 -5.73 -9.92
C GLU A 10 -8.60 -5.40 -8.66
N THR A 11 -7.38 -4.88 -8.81
CA THR A 11 -6.56 -4.50 -7.65
C THR A 11 -7.23 -3.39 -6.85
N LEU A 12 -7.83 -2.40 -7.51
CA LEU A 12 -8.54 -1.32 -6.83
C LEU A 12 -9.75 -1.84 -6.05
N ASP A 13 -10.48 -2.82 -6.57
CA ASP A 13 -11.60 -3.44 -5.86
C ASP A 13 -11.11 -4.20 -4.62
N ILE A 14 -10.03 -4.97 -4.77
CA ILE A 14 -9.39 -5.68 -3.65
C ILE A 14 -8.92 -4.69 -2.58
N LEU A 15 -8.22 -3.62 -2.96
CA LEU A 15 -7.74 -2.58 -2.04
C LEU A 15 -8.91 -1.91 -1.30
N LYS A 16 -10.00 -1.58 -2.02
CA LYS A 16 -11.18 -0.94 -1.45
C LYS A 16 -11.90 -1.83 -0.44
N LYS A 17 -12.03 -3.12 -0.73
CA LYS A 17 -12.70 -4.11 0.11
C LYS A 17 -11.84 -4.53 1.31
N GLU A 18 -10.62 -4.99 1.03
CA GLU A 18 -9.71 -5.57 2.04
C GLU A 18 -9.22 -4.55 3.06
N ARG A 19 -9.10 -3.25 2.72
CA ARG A 19 -8.68 -2.24 3.72
C ARG A 19 -9.61 -2.18 4.94
N GLN A 20 -10.88 -2.56 4.78
CA GLN A 20 -11.88 -2.55 5.85
C GLN A 20 -12.04 -3.92 6.52
N THR A 21 -11.93 -5.00 5.75
CA THR A 21 -12.25 -6.36 6.21
C THR A 21 -11.03 -7.11 6.74
N HIS A 22 -9.82 -6.82 6.26
CA HIS A 22 -8.67 -7.70 6.47
C HIS A 22 -8.30 -7.81 7.96
N PRO A 23 -8.10 -8.99 8.57
CA PRO A 23 -7.97 -9.12 10.03
C PRO A 23 -6.74 -8.41 10.62
N ILE A 24 -5.68 -8.26 9.80
CA ILE A 24 -4.40 -7.72 10.23
C ILE A 24 -4.34 -6.19 10.00
N PRO A 25 -4.13 -5.37 11.05
CA PRO A 25 -4.14 -3.92 10.93
C PRO A 25 -2.97 -3.38 10.08
N LEU A 26 -1.81 -4.05 10.10
CA LEU A 26 -0.67 -3.66 9.26
C LEU A 26 -1.00 -3.80 7.77
N VAL A 27 -1.64 -4.90 7.38
CA VAL A 27 -2.05 -5.13 5.99
C VAL A 27 -3.12 -4.13 5.59
N ARG A 28 -4.09 -3.81 6.46
CA ARG A 28 -5.07 -2.72 6.19
C ARG A 28 -4.38 -1.40 5.87
N ARG A 29 -3.37 -1.00 6.65
CA ARG A 29 -2.60 0.23 6.41
C ARG A 29 -1.85 0.22 5.07
N ARG A 30 -1.23 -0.92 4.71
CA ARG A 30 -0.54 -1.10 3.42
C ARG A 30 -1.51 -0.95 2.25
N LEU A 31 -2.67 -1.60 2.33
CA LEU A 31 -3.72 -1.52 1.32
C LEU A 31 -4.28 -0.10 1.21
N GLU A 32 -4.50 0.58 2.34
CA GLU A 32 -4.96 1.95 2.36
C GLU A 32 -3.96 2.92 1.72
N ALA A 33 -2.67 2.76 2.02
CA ALA A 33 -1.61 3.59 1.43
C ALA A 33 -1.59 3.51 -0.11
N LEU A 34 -1.69 2.31 -0.68
CA LEU A 34 -1.74 2.11 -2.13
C LEU A 34 -3.04 2.59 -2.75
N TRP A 35 -4.16 2.43 -2.05
CA TRP A 35 -5.45 2.97 -2.49
C TRP A 35 -5.47 4.50 -2.53
N LEU A 36 -4.81 5.16 -1.57
CA LEU A 36 -4.64 6.61 -1.60
C LEU A 36 -3.69 7.02 -2.73
N LYS A 37 -2.66 6.22 -3.02
CA LYS A 37 -1.74 6.45 -4.14
C LYS A 37 -2.44 6.40 -5.49
N SER A 38 -3.34 5.43 -5.70
CA SER A 38 -4.10 5.32 -6.95
C SER A 38 -5.09 6.47 -7.17
N ARG A 39 -5.46 7.19 -6.10
CA ARG A 39 -6.24 8.44 -6.18
C ARG A 39 -5.42 9.68 -6.53
N GLY A 40 -4.12 9.53 -6.79
CA GLY A 40 -3.24 10.64 -7.15
C GLY A 40 -2.77 11.49 -5.97
N LEU A 41 -2.89 11.00 -4.73
CA LEU A 41 -2.38 11.72 -3.56
C LEU A 41 -0.84 11.71 -3.53
N PRO A 42 -0.21 12.80 -3.06
CA PRO A 42 1.23 12.85 -2.91
C PRO A 42 1.68 12.00 -1.70
N ASN A 43 2.88 11.42 -1.81
CA ASN A 43 3.40 10.45 -0.85
C ASN A 43 3.45 11.01 0.59
N ASN A 44 3.83 12.27 0.76
CA ASN A 44 3.85 12.97 2.05
C ASN A 44 2.47 13.00 2.73
N LYS A 45 1.39 13.28 1.97
CA LYS A 45 0.02 13.26 2.50
C LYS A 45 -0.43 11.84 2.82
N ILE A 46 -0.07 10.87 2.00
CA ILE A 46 -0.41 9.46 2.26
C ILE A 46 0.26 8.99 3.55
N ALA A 47 1.55 9.27 3.71
CA ALA A 47 2.31 8.95 4.91
C ALA A 47 1.66 9.56 6.17
N LEU A 48 1.26 10.84 6.10
CA LEU A 48 0.54 11.52 7.17
C LEU A 48 -0.82 10.88 7.49
N LEU A 49 -1.62 10.56 6.46
CA LEU A 49 -2.96 9.98 6.61
C LEU A 49 -2.92 8.57 7.21
N VAL A 50 -1.94 7.76 6.80
CA VAL A 50 -1.78 6.37 7.24
C VAL A 50 -0.98 6.27 8.55
N GLY A 51 -0.30 7.35 8.96
CA GLY A 51 0.51 7.41 10.18
C GLY A 51 1.83 6.63 10.05
N ILE A 52 2.49 6.72 8.90
CA ILE A 52 3.77 6.07 8.62
C ILE A 52 4.79 7.08 8.10
N TYR A 53 6.07 6.70 8.09
CA TYR A 53 7.12 7.50 7.47
C TYR A 53 7.12 7.33 5.94
N GLU A 54 7.59 8.34 5.22
CA GLU A 54 7.70 8.28 3.76
C GLU A 54 8.61 7.15 3.27
N GLY A 55 9.62 6.76 4.06
CA GLY A 55 10.47 5.60 3.78
C GLY A 55 9.65 4.31 3.74
N THR A 56 8.90 4.04 4.80
CA THR A 56 8.00 2.88 4.91
C THR A 56 6.95 2.85 3.80
N LEU A 57 6.47 4.01 3.36
CA LEU A 57 5.55 4.09 2.23
C LEU A 57 6.21 3.61 0.91
N ARG A 58 7.49 3.94 0.69
CA ARG A 58 8.24 3.45 -0.47
C ARG A 58 8.44 1.95 -0.42
N ASP A 59 8.72 1.39 0.75
CA ASP A 59 8.82 -0.07 0.91
C ASP A 59 7.52 -0.78 0.51
N TYR A 60 6.36 -0.19 0.85
CA TYR A 60 5.07 -0.74 0.45
C TYR A 60 4.86 -0.72 -1.06
N PHE A 61 5.31 0.35 -1.72
CA PHE A 61 5.27 0.44 -3.18
C PHE A 61 6.19 -0.57 -3.84
N GLN A 62 7.39 -0.74 -3.32
CA GLN A 62 8.34 -1.73 -3.82
C GLN A 62 7.81 -3.16 -3.64
N LEU A 63 7.22 -3.48 -2.48
CA LEU A 63 6.56 -4.76 -2.23
C LEU A 63 5.45 -5.05 -3.24
N TYR A 64 4.63 -4.04 -3.54
CA TYR A 64 3.57 -4.17 -4.54
C TYR A 64 4.13 -4.35 -5.95
N GLN A 65 5.20 -3.64 -6.33
CA GLN A 65 5.84 -3.82 -7.63
C GLN A 65 6.48 -5.21 -7.78
N GLN A 66 7.02 -5.78 -6.70
CA GLN A 66 7.68 -7.09 -6.72
C GLN A 66 6.71 -8.27 -6.71
N SER A 67 5.59 -8.18 -5.98
CA SER A 67 4.73 -9.34 -5.71
C SER A 67 3.23 -9.01 -5.76
N GLY A 68 2.86 -7.82 -6.23
CA GLY A 68 1.49 -7.35 -6.32
C GLY A 68 0.81 -7.25 -4.94
N VAL A 69 -0.50 -7.46 -4.94
CA VAL A 69 -1.32 -7.42 -3.72
C VAL A 69 -0.91 -8.53 -2.72
N TRP A 70 -0.39 -9.64 -3.22
CA TRP A 70 0.04 -10.76 -2.37
C TRP A 70 1.23 -10.37 -1.48
N GLY A 71 2.18 -9.58 -2.01
CA GLY A 71 3.31 -9.05 -1.23
C GLY A 71 2.86 -8.18 -0.04
N LEU A 72 1.78 -7.41 -0.21
CA LEU A 72 1.25 -6.56 0.86
C LEU A 72 0.67 -7.36 2.02
N LYS A 73 0.08 -8.52 1.71
CA LYS A 73 -0.52 -9.45 2.69
C LYS A 73 0.55 -10.24 3.44
N ASN A 74 1.76 -10.34 2.90
CA ASN A 74 2.86 -11.04 3.57
C ASN A 74 3.40 -10.23 4.74
N LEU A 75 3.33 -10.84 5.91
CA LEU A 75 3.85 -10.27 7.17
C LEU A 75 5.34 -10.55 7.39
N TYR A 76 5.95 -11.44 6.61
CA TYR A 76 7.33 -11.87 6.77
C TYR A 76 8.40 -10.87 6.30
N PHE A 77 8.03 -9.63 6.00
CA PHE A 77 9.01 -8.63 5.62
C PHE A 77 9.73 -8.11 6.87
N CYS A 78 10.93 -8.66 7.11
CA CYS A 78 11.85 -8.19 8.13
C CYS A 78 12.20 -6.73 7.81
N PHE A 79 11.94 -5.81 8.75
CA PHE A 79 12.47 -4.46 8.71
C PHE A 79 13.99 -4.59 8.90
N GLY A 80 14.74 -4.64 7.79
CA GLY A 80 16.20 -4.53 7.77
C GLY A 80 16.60 -3.11 7.49
#